data_AF-A0A842QE92-F1
#
_entry.id   AF-A0A842QE92-F1
#
_cell.length_a   1.000
_cell.length_b   1.000
_cell.length_c   1.000
_cell.angle_alpha   90.00
_cell.angle_beta   90.00
_cell.angle_gamma   90.00
#
_symmetry.space_group_name_H-M   'P 1'
#
loop_
_entity.id
_entity.type
_entity.pdbx_description
1 polymer ?
#
loop_
_entity_poly.entity_id
_entity_poly.type
_entity_poly.pdbx_seq_one_letter_code
_entity_poly.pdbx_strand_id
1 'polypeptide(L)'
;MEHTLSGMLAFIASVVFLSLVSYQDLKNRHVENKIMIASAIIGTLLTLVSGHFFQFVWQHILAISVTFLLATVLFRAGSIGGADFKSLLIIAVMSPGAEFHSIGNPLFESVIVPMLQVLLMLIMGKIWCIFKWGKKLDDEAVPPLLPFLLAGYLLLQTLPPLVMIAL
;
A
#
# COMPACT_ATOMS: atom_id res chain seq x y z
N MET A 1 23.42 -7.94 -8.32
CA MET A 1 23.59 -6.81 -7.38
C MET A 1 22.81 -5.57 -7.81
N GLU A 2 22.58 -5.31 -9.11
CA GLU A 2 21.76 -4.15 -9.52
C GLU A 2 20.27 -4.30 -9.18
N HIS A 3 19.73 -5.52 -9.23
CA HIS A 3 18.32 -5.80 -8.94
C HIS A 3 17.90 -5.51 -7.49
N THR A 4 18.84 -5.52 -6.54
CA THR A 4 18.53 -5.18 -5.14
C THR A 4 18.46 -3.67 -4.92
N LEU A 5 19.19 -2.87 -5.71
CA LEU A 5 19.20 -1.41 -5.52
C LEU A 5 17.88 -0.78 -5.96
N SER A 6 17.34 -1.20 -7.11
CA SER A 6 16.08 -0.68 -7.64
C SER A 6 14.91 -1.02 -6.70
N GLY A 7 14.84 -2.25 -6.21
CA GLY A 7 13.84 -2.66 -5.20
C GLY A 7 14.00 -1.93 -3.86
N MET A 8 15.24 -1.71 -3.39
CA MET A 8 15.49 -0.90 -2.18
C MET A 8 15.00 0.54 -2.33
N LEU A 9 15.21 1.17 -3.49
CA LEU A 9 14.74 2.53 -3.76
C LEU A 9 13.21 2.58 -3.81
N ALA A 10 12.57 1.63 -4.50
CA ALA A 10 11.11 1.47 -4.54
C ALA A 10 10.53 1.29 -3.13
N PHE A 11 11.16 0.44 -2.31
CA PHE A 11 10.77 0.20 -0.94
C PHE A 11 10.88 1.47 -0.08
N ILE A 12 12.04 2.13 -0.08
CA ILE A 12 12.27 3.35 0.72
C ILE A 12 11.28 4.43 0.32
N ALA A 13 11.06 4.65 -0.98
CA ALA A 13 10.12 5.65 -1.44
C ALA A 13 8.68 5.34 -1.00
N SER A 14 8.28 4.06 -1.06
CA SER A 14 6.96 3.61 -0.59
C SER A 14 6.79 3.82 0.92
N VAL A 15 7.80 3.49 1.72
CA VAL A 15 7.80 3.73 3.17
C VAL A 15 7.73 5.21 3.49
N VAL A 16 8.52 6.06 2.82
CA VAL A 16 8.50 7.51 3.02
C VAL A 16 7.12 8.07 2.69
N PHE A 17 6.56 7.71 1.53
CA PHE A 17 5.22 8.13 1.13
C PHE A 17 4.16 7.70 2.16
N LEU A 18 4.10 6.42 2.49
CA LEU A 18 3.13 5.87 3.43
C LEU A 18 3.27 6.48 4.83
N SER A 19 4.49 6.73 5.29
CA SER A 19 4.74 7.40 6.58
C SER A 19 4.21 8.83 6.59
N LEU A 20 4.42 9.58 5.51
CA LEU A 20 3.92 10.95 5.38
C LEU A 20 2.38 10.99 5.41
N VAL A 21 1.72 10.16 4.60
CA VAL A 21 0.25 10.15 4.56
C VAL A 21 -0.37 9.54 5.81
N SER A 22 0.27 8.54 6.42
CA SER A 22 -0.11 7.97 7.72
C SER A 22 -0.07 9.02 8.84
N TYR A 23 1.01 9.83 8.88
CA TYR A 23 1.12 10.91 9.85
C TYR A 23 -0.01 11.95 9.68
N GLN A 24 -0.32 12.34 8.44
CA GLN A 24 -1.41 13.28 8.18
C GLN A 24 -2.79 12.70 8.53
N ASP A 25 -3.02 11.43 8.21
CA ASP A 25 -4.26 10.73 8.52
C ASP A 25 -4.49 10.63 10.05
N LEU A 26 -3.43 10.34 10.81
CA LEU A 26 -3.49 10.30 12.27
C LEU A 26 -3.73 11.68 12.89
N LYS A 27 -3.02 12.70 12.41
CA LYS A 27 -3.03 14.04 13.01
C LYS A 27 -4.25 14.87 12.61
N ASN A 28 -4.54 14.91 11.31
CA ASN A 28 -5.50 15.84 10.72
C ASN A 28 -6.78 15.15 10.25
N ARG A 29 -6.84 13.80 10.25
CA ARG A 29 -7.93 13.01 9.63
C ARG A 29 -8.18 13.37 8.16
N HIS A 30 -7.19 13.98 7.53
CA HIS A 30 -7.25 14.46 6.17
C HIS A 30 -5.83 14.49 5.59
N VAL A 31 -5.70 13.98 4.37
CA VAL A 31 -4.44 13.97 3.62
C VAL A 31 -4.55 15.00 2.50
N GLU A 32 -3.58 15.92 2.46
CA GLU A 32 -3.60 16.98 1.46
C GLU A 32 -3.28 16.43 0.07
N ASN A 33 -4.14 16.76 -0.92
CA ASN A 33 -3.93 16.36 -2.31
C ASN A 33 -2.57 16.80 -2.87
N LYS A 34 -2.03 17.94 -2.41
CA LYS A 34 -0.72 18.45 -2.84
C LYS A 34 0.41 17.47 -2.50
N ILE A 35 0.39 16.90 -1.29
CA ILE A 35 1.39 15.93 -0.85
C ILE A 35 1.21 14.63 -1.61
N MET A 36 -0.02 14.17 -1.82
CA MET A 36 -0.29 12.97 -2.61
C MET A 36 0.26 13.09 -4.04
N ILE A 37 -0.01 14.22 -4.71
CA ILE A 37 0.47 14.46 -6.08
C ILE A 37 1.99 14.56 -6.11
N ALA A 38 2.59 15.33 -5.19
CA ALA A 38 4.04 15.46 -5.13
C ALA A 38 4.72 14.10 -4.90
N SER A 39 4.25 13.31 -3.93
CA SER A 39 4.78 11.98 -3.66
C SER A 39 4.54 11.01 -4.81
N ALA A 40 3.39 11.06 -5.47
CA ALA A 40 3.11 10.24 -6.65
C ALA A 40 4.09 10.54 -7.80
N ILE A 41 4.34 11.82 -8.09
CA ILE A 41 5.28 12.24 -9.13
C ILE A 41 6.70 11.81 -8.77
N ILE A 42 7.16 12.13 -7.56
CA ILE A 42 8.52 11.81 -7.10
C ILE A 42 8.72 10.28 -7.08
N GLY A 43 7.76 9.54 -6.53
CA GLY A 43 7.81 8.09 -6.47
C GLY A 43 7.84 7.45 -7.85
N THR A 44 6.96 7.87 -8.75
CA THR A 44 6.93 7.37 -10.14
C THR A 44 8.24 7.68 -10.86
N LEU A 45 8.76 8.91 -10.74
CA LEU A 45 10.05 9.29 -11.34
C LEU A 45 11.19 8.43 -10.80
N LEU A 46 11.21 8.15 -9.49
CA LEU A 46 12.22 7.29 -8.90
C LEU A 46 12.11 5.84 -9.42
N THR A 47 10.90 5.30 -9.55
CA THR A 47 10.66 3.96 -10.11
C THR A 47 11.09 3.87 -11.59
N LEU A 48 10.93 4.96 -12.35
CA LEU A 48 11.38 5.04 -13.75
C LEU A 48 12.90 5.17 -13.86
N VAL A 49 13.51 6.10 -13.12
CA VAL A 49 14.96 6.39 -13.18
C VAL A 49 15.79 5.23 -12.62
N SER A 50 15.27 4.53 -11.61
CA SER A 50 15.93 3.33 -11.07
C SER A 50 15.89 2.12 -12.02
N GLY A 51 15.17 2.21 -13.15
CA GLY A 51 14.94 1.10 -14.07
C GLY A 51 13.96 0.06 -13.54
N HIS A 52 13.44 0.22 -12.32
CA HIS A 52 12.54 -0.74 -11.67
C HIS A 52 11.30 -1.02 -12.52
N PHE A 53 10.70 0.04 -13.07
CA PHE A 53 9.54 -0.09 -13.95
C PHE A 53 9.83 -0.94 -15.18
N PHE A 54 10.93 -0.64 -15.89
CA PHE A 54 11.30 -1.33 -17.12
C PHE A 54 11.73 -2.77 -16.91
N GLN A 55 12.30 -3.07 -15.75
CA GLN A 55 12.67 -4.44 -15.38
C GLN A 55 11.44 -5.31 -15.08
N PHE A 56 10.40 -4.71 -14.50
CA PHE A 56 9.24 -5.42 -13.95
C PHE A 56 7.91 -4.92 -14.54
N VAL A 57 7.90 -4.59 -15.83
CA VAL A 57 6.76 -3.94 -16.50
C VAL A 57 5.46 -4.71 -16.29
N TRP A 58 5.49 -6.04 -16.45
CA TRP A 58 4.29 -6.86 -16.30
C TRP A 58 3.77 -6.92 -14.86
N GLN A 59 4.67 -6.92 -13.87
CA GLN A 59 4.30 -6.82 -12.46
C GLN A 59 3.63 -5.49 -12.17
N HIS A 60 4.19 -4.37 -12.65
CA HIS A 60 3.59 -3.04 -12.53
C HIS A 60 2.20 -2.98 -13.15
N ILE A 61 2.05 -3.43 -14.40
CA ILE A 61 0.75 -3.41 -15.10
C ILE A 61 -0.28 -4.24 -14.34
N LEU A 62 0.07 -5.45 -13.89
CA LEU A 62 -0.85 -6.32 -13.15
C LEU A 62 -1.21 -5.72 -11.78
N ALA A 63 -0.21 -5.28 -11.00
CA ALA A 63 -0.42 -4.71 -9.68
C ALA A 63 -1.31 -3.46 -9.75
N ILE A 64 -1.06 -2.56 -10.69
CA ILE A 64 -1.87 -1.35 -10.92
C ILE A 64 -3.30 -1.76 -11.30
N SER A 65 -3.47 -2.70 -12.23
CA SER A 65 -4.79 -3.11 -12.71
C SER A 65 -5.62 -3.76 -11.61
N VAL A 66 -5.04 -4.71 -10.88
CA VAL A 66 -5.71 -5.39 -9.76
C VAL A 66 -6.04 -4.40 -8.64
N THR A 67 -5.08 -3.57 -8.26
CA THR A 67 -5.28 -2.58 -7.19
C THR A 67 -6.34 -1.56 -7.59
N PHE A 68 -6.36 -1.10 -8.84
CA PHE A 68 -7.38 -0.18 -9.34
C PHE A 68 -8.78 -0.79 -9.29
N LEU A 69 -8.95 -2.03 -9.76
CA LEU A 69 -10.24 -2.73 -9.68
C LEU A 69 -10.69 -2.90 -8.23
N LEU A 70 -9.80 -3.39 -7.37
CA LEU A 70 -10.09 -3.62 -5.96
C LEU A 70 -10.43 -2.32 -5.22
N ALA A 71 -9.61 -1.28 -5.39
CA ALA A 71 -9.84 0.02 -4.78
C ALA A 71 -11.13 0.67 -5.29
N THR A 72 -11.47 0.50 -6.58
CA THR A 72 -12.74 1.02 -7.14
C THR A 72 -13.94 0.33 -6.51
N VAL A 73 -13.91 -0.99 -6.37
CA VAL A 73 -14.97 -1.76 -5.71
C VAL A 73 -15.13 -1.33 -4.26
N LEU A 74 -14.03 -1.24 -3.51
CA LEU A 74 -14.05 -0.84 -2.10
C LEU A 74 -14.51 0.61 -1.89
N PHE A 75 -14.09 1.52 -2.78
CA PHE A 75 -14.50 2.92 -2.75
C PHE A 75 -16.00 3.05 -3.02
N ARG A 76 -16.53 2.33 -4.03
CA ARG A 76 -17.97 2.30 -4.32
C ARG A 76 -18.78 1.64 -3.20
N ALA A 77 -18.22 0.67 -2.50
CA ALA A 77 -18.82 0.05 -1.33
C ALA A 77 -18.75 0.93 -0.07
N GLY A 78 -18.11 2.11 -0.12
CA GLY A 78 -17.92 3.00 1.03
C GLY A 78 -16.98 2.45 2.10
N SER A 79 -16.19 1.41 1.79
CA SER A 79 -15.26 0.79 2.74
C SER A 79 -13.93 1.53 2.87
N ILE A 80 -13.55 2.33 1.87
CA ILE A 80 -12.34 3.13 1.86
C ILE A 80 -12.65 4.56 1.40
N GLY A 81 -11.90 5.54 1.89
CA GLY A 81 -12.01 6.94 1.49
C GLY A 81 -11.25 7.26 0.20
N GLY A 82 -11.38 8.51 -0.26
CA GLY A 82 -10.68 8.99 -1.47
C GLY A 82 -9.15 9.08 -1.29
N ALA A 83 -8.67 9.35 -0.08
CA ALA A 83 -7.24 9.33 0.24
C ALA A 83 -6.68 7.90 0.18
N ASP A 84 -7.39 6.93 0.75
CA ASP A 84 -7.00 5.52 0.73
C ASP A 84 -6.91 4.99 -0.70
N PHE A 85 -7.94 5.26 -1.52
CA PHE A 85 -7.96 4.88 -2.93
C PHE A 85 -6.71 5.36 -3.68
N LYS A 86 -6.38 6.64 -3.54
CA LYS A 86 -5.21 7.23 -4.21
C LYS A 86 -3.90 6.65 -3.67
N SER A 87 -3.79 6.44 -2.35
CA SER A 87 -2.60 5.85 -1.73
C SER A 87 -2.34 4.42 -2.21
N LEU A 88 -3.40 3.61 -2.36
CA LEU A 88 -3.29 2.26 -2.93
C LEU A 88 -2.74 2.29 -4.36
N LEU A 89 -3.24 3.20 -5.21
CA LEU A 89 -2.74 3.33 -6.58
C LEU A 89 -1.29 3.80 -6.64
N ILE A 90 -0.92 4.78 -5.80
CA ILE A 90 0.46 5.28 -5.74
C ILE A 90 1.41 4.16 -5.33
N ILE A 91 1.03 3.35 -4.33
CA ILE A 91 1.84 2.19 -3.94
C ILE A 91 1.93 1.13 -5.03
N ALA A 92 0.85 0.82 -5.74
CA ALA A 92 0.90 -0.15 -6.84
C ALA A 92 1.85 0.26 -7.97
N VAL A 93 2.06 1.57 -8.18
CA VAL A 93 3.04 2.11 -9.13
C VAL A 93 4.46 2.07 -8.57
N MET A 94 4.63 2.29 -7.27
CA MET A 94 5.96 2.38 -6.66
C MET A 94 6.53 0.99 -6.36
N SER A 95 5.71 0.11 -5.81
CA SER A 95 6.05 -1.24 -5.37
C SER A 95 4.96 -2.23 -5.82
N PRO A 96 5.14 -2.91 -6.97
CA PRO A 96 4.12 -3.75 -7.59
C PRO A 96 4.05 -5.16 -6.97
N GLY A 97 4.70 -5.41 -5.83
CA GLY A 97 4.81 -6.72 -5.22
C GLY A 97 5.79 -6.75 -4.05
N ALA A 98 6.38 -7.92 -3.79
CA ALA A 98 7.43 -8.07 -2.80
C ALA A 98 8.78 -7.63 -3.40
N GLU A 99 9.47 -6.70 -2.74
CA GLU A 99 10.72 -6.09 -3.24
C GLU A 99 11.95 -6.92 -2.85
N PHE A 100 11.89 -7.63 -1.73
CA PHE A 100 13.05 -8.32 -1.14
C PHE A 100 12.99 -9.84 -1.22
N HIS A 101 11.83 -10.39 -1.57
CA HIS A 101 11.60 -11.82 -1.54
C HIS A 101 10.74 -12.24 -2.71
N SER A 102 10.96 -13.47 -3.19
CA SER A 102 10.07 -14.10 -4.17
C SER A 102 9.38 -15.30 -3.52
N ILE A 103 8.06 -15.35 -3.69
CA ILE A 103 7.14 -16.39 -3.26
C ILE A 103 6.97 -17.44 -4.37
N GLY A 104 7.40 -17.13 -5.59
CA GLY A 104 7.52 -18.08 -6.69
C GLY A 104 7.37 -17.39 -8.03
N ASN A 105 6.14 -17.31 -8.54
CA ASN A 105 5.87 -16.64 -9.80
C ASN A 105 5.69 -15.13 -9.58
N PRO A 106 6.55 -14.27 -10.16
CA PRO A 106 6.48 -12.83 -9.94
C PRO A 106 5.15 -12.19 -10.37
N LEU A 107 4.48 -12.74 -11.38
CA LEU A 107 3.17 -12.24 -11.82
C LEU A 107 2.07 -12.55 -10.80
N PHE A 108 2.16 -13.71 -10.12
CA PHE A 108 1.23 -14.09 -9.07
C PHE A 108 1.43 -13.21 -7.82
N GLU A 109 2.68 -12.89 -7.49
CA GLU A 109 3.03 -11.97 -6.40
C GLU A 109 2.40 -10.59 -6.59
N SER A 110 2.40 -10.06 -7.81
CA SER A 110 1.77 -8.78 -8.14
C SER A 110 0.25 -8.76 -8.02
N VAL A 111 -0.39 -9.92 -7.84
CA VAL A 111 -1.82 -10.02 -7.55
C VAL A 111 -2.04 -10.22 -6.05
N ILE A 112 -1.35 -11.18 -5.45
CA ILE A 112 -1.56 -11.56 -4.06
C ILE A 112 -1.07 -10.50 -3.08
N VAL A 113 0.10 -9.91 -3.31
CA VAL A 113 0.68 -8.93 -2.37
C VAL A 113 -0.24 -7.70 -2.22
N PRO A 114 -0.69 -7.04 -3.30
CA PRO A 114 -1.62 -5.91 -3.15
C PRO A 114 -2.95 -6.30 -2.51
N MET A 115 -3.49 -7.49 -2.84
CA MET A 115 -4.73 -7.99 -2.25
C MET A 115 -4.58 -8.21 -0.73
N LEU A 116 -3.50 -8.86 -0.31
CA LEU A 116 -3.21 -9.12 1.10
C LEU A 116 -2.92 -7.81 1.85
N GLN A 117 -2.25 -6.86 1.20
CA GLN A 117 -2.01 -5.53 1.78
C GLN A 117 -3.32 -4.78 2.06
N VAL A 118 -4.25 -4.79 1.09
CA VAL A 118 -5.59 -4.21 1.27
C VAL A 118 -6.38 -4.95 2.34
N LEU A 119 -6.30 -6.28 2.36
CA LEU A 119 -6.98 -7.10 3.38
C LEU A 119 -6.48 -6.76 4.79
N LEU A 120 -5.15 -6.68 4.99
CA LEU A 120 -4.55 -6.31 6.26
C LEU A 120 -4.98 -4.90 6.69
N MET A 121 -4.98 -3.93 5.78
CA MET A 121 -5.46 -2.58 6.04
C MET A 121 -6.90 -2.59 6.59
N LEU A 122 -7.81 -3.35 5.95
CA LEU A 122 -9.21 -3.43 6.36
C LEU A 122 -9.41 -4.20 7.68
N ILE A 123 -8.72 -5.33 7.86
CA ILE A 123 -8.80 -6.16 9.08
C ILE A 123 -8.29 -5.36 10.28
N MET A 124 -7.11 -4.73 10.15
CA MET A 124 -6.53 -3.93 11.24
C MET A 124 -7.39 -2.72 11.56
N GLY A 125 -7.97 -2.07 10.54
CA GLY A 125 -8.95 -0.99 10.73
C GLY A 125 -10.18 -1.44 11.51
N LYS A 126 -10.74 -2.61 11.18
CA LYS A 126 -11.87 -3.20 11.93
C LYS A 126 -11.51 -3.58 13.35
N ILE A 127 -10.36 -4.21 13.57
CA ILE A 127 -9.86 -4.58 14.91
C ILE A 127 -9.70 -3.32 15.76
N TRP A 128 -9.15 -2.25 15.21
CA TRP A 128 -9.03 -0.97 15.90
C TRP A 128 -10.40 -0.42 16.31
N CYS A 129 -11.39 -0.45 15.41
CA CYS A 129 -12.75 -0.06 15.75
C CYS A 129 -13.30 -0.89 16.91
N ILE A 130 -13.15 -2.21 16.89
CA ILE A 130 -13.63 -3.11 17.96
C ILE A 130 -12.99 -2.77 19.31
N PHE A 131 -11.66 -2.64 19.36
CA PHE A 131 -10.96 -2.31 20.61
C PHE A 131 -11.33 -0.93 21.14
N LYS A 132 -11.59 0.03 20.26
CA LYS A 132 -11.93 1.40 20.63
C LYS A 132 -13.42 1.56 20.99
N TRP A 133 -14.30 0.71 20.46
CA TRP A 133 -15.75 0.69 20.74
C TRP A 133 -16.08 0.44 22.23
N GLY A 134 -15.16 -0.15 23.00
CA GLY A 134 -15.28 -0.28 24.45
C GLY A 134 -15.19 1.05 25.22
N LYS A 135 -14.80 2.15 24.56
CA LYS A 135 -14.76 3.50 25.10
C LYS A 135 -15.65 4.40 24.22
N LYS A 136 -16.78 4.87 24.76
CA LYS A 136 -17.71 5.84 24.13
C LYS A 136 -16.98 6.75 23.14
N LEU A 137 -17.19 6.53 21.85
CA LEU A 137 -16.80 7.44 20.79
C LEU A 137 -18.07 7.87 20.10
N ASP A 138 -18.16 9.18 19.87
CA ASP A 138 -19.14 9.78 18.98
C ASP A 138 -19.18 8.99 17.66
N ASP A 139 -20.40 8.73 17.17
CA ASP A 139 -20.76 7.79 16.09
C ASP A 139 -20.07 8.01 14.72
N GLU A 140 -19.12 8.94 14.60
CA GLU A 140 -18.49 9.36 13.34
C GLU A 140 -16.98 9.05 13.21
N ALA A 141 -16.35 8.39 14.18
CA ALA A 141 -14.90 8.16 14.15
C ALA A 141 -14.48 7.05 13.15
N VAL A 142 -14.40 7.38 11.86
CA VAL A 142 -13.82 6.52 10.82
C VAL A 142 -12.36 6.18 11.18
N PRO A 143 -11.94 4.89 11.15
CA PRO A 143 -10.59 4.49 11.48
C PRO A 143 -9.58 5.13 10.52
N PRO A 144 -8.39 5.53 10.99
CA PRO A 144 -7.33 5.99 10.10
C PRO A 144 -6.76 4.76 9.38
N LEU A 145 -7.09 4.57 8.10
CA LEU A 145 -6.72 3.36 7.35
C LEU A 145 -5.26 3.39 6.86
N LEU A 146 -4.69 4.58 6.62
CA LEU A 146 -3.35 4.72 6.05
C LEU A 146 -2.22 4.22 6.97
N PRO A 147 -2.28 4.39 8.31
CA PRO A 147 -1.34 3.74 9.22
C PRO A 147 -1.39 2.21 9.14
N PHE A 148 -2.58 1.63 8.94
CA PHE A 148 -2.71 0.18 8.77
C PHE A 148 -2.22 -0.28 7.41
N LEU A 149 -2.38 0.55 6.37
CA LEU A 149 -1.79 0.29 5.06
C LEU A 149 -0.25 0.26 5.14
N LEU A 150 0.35 1.21 5.87
CA LEU A 150 1.79 1.23 6.14
C LEU A 150 2.24 -0.02 6.90
N ALA A 151 1.53 -0.38 7.98
CA ALA A 151 1.85 -1.55 8.77
C ALA A 151 1.76 -2.85 7.94
N GLY A 152 0.70 -3.00 7.15
CA GLY A 152 0.52 -4.12 6.23
C GLY A 152 1.63 -4.19 5.18
N TYR A 153 2.00 -3.05 4.60
CA TYR A 153 3.13 -2.97 3.67
C TYR A 153 4.44 -3.45 4.31
N LEU A 154 4.80 -2.91 5.48
CA LEU A 154 6.03 -3.30 6.18
C LEU A 154 6.03 -4.78 6.57
N LEU A 155 4.89 -5.31 7.04
CA LEU A 155 4.74 -6.73 7.34
C LEU A 155 5.01 -7.58 6.10
N LEU A 156 4.36 -7.29 4.98
CA LEU A 156 4.50 -8.09 3.77
C LEU A 156 5.90 -8.05 3.16
N GLN A 157 6.62 -6.93 3.29
CA GLN A 157 7.99 -6.81 2.80
C GLN A 157 9.02 -7.52 3.70
N THR A 158 8.71 -7.71 4.99
CA THR A 158 9.63 -8.31 5.98
C THR A 158 9.33 -9.78 6.27
N LEU A 159 8.11 -10.26 5.99
CA LEU A 159 7.74 -11.64 6.21
C LEU A 159 8.47 -12.58 5.25
N PRO A 160 8.99 -13.72 5.74
CA PRO A 160 9.57 -14.72 4.86
C PRO A 160 8.49 -15.35 3.96
N PRO A 161 8.81 -15.74 2.72
CA PRO A 161 7.86 -16.28 1.74
C PRO A 161 6.99 -17.42 2.26
N LEU A 162 7.56 -18.27 3.11
CA LEU A 162 6.90 -19.45 3.67
C LEU A 162 5.71 -19.08 4.57
N VAL A 163 5.77 -17.94 5.25
CA VAL A 163 4.68 -17.43 6.10
C VAL A 163 3.60 -16.76 5.24
N MET A 164 3.98 -16.17 4.11
CA MET A 164 3.04 -15.55 3.19
C MET A 164 2.14 -16.54 2.45
N ILE A 165 2.61 -17.76 2.18
CA ILE A 165 1.77 -18.82 1.57
C ILE A 165 0.77 -19.39 2.59
N ALA A 166 1.05 -19.24 3.89
CA ALA A 166 0.21 -19.76 4.98
C ALA A 166 -0.85 -18.76 5.48
N LEU A 167 -0.80 -17.50 5.03
CA LEU A 167 -1.77 -16.42 5.34
C LEU A 167 -2.89 -16.36 4.30
#